data_AF-A0A845HDP8-F1
#
_entry.id   AF-A0A845HDP8-F1
#
_cell.length_a   1.000
_cell.length_b   1.000
_cell.length_c   1.000
_cell.angle_alpha   90.00
_cell.angle_beta   90.00
_cell.angle_gamma   90.00
#
_symmetry.space_group_name_H-M   'P 1'
#
loop_
_entity.id
_entity.type
_entity.pdbx_description
1 polymer ?
#
loop_
_entity_poly.entity_id
_entity_poly.type
_entity_poly.pdbx_seq_one_letter_code
_entity_poly.pdbx_strand_id
1 'polypeptide(L)'
;MQFHLQVQGGPSGPQTIAIDAASEAEAIRQAARNGWRVLAIGSTESMGAGARASARPGKQAFPLLQFSQELLALLEAGLNLSEATATLLNKETRGGARATLAAIQRSLQQGKSFSDTLADFPAVFPELYVATVHAAERSGNLPEALARFVGYQLQFDAIRKKLVSAAIYPAMLLVVGTLVTLFLMGYVVPKFSVVYEGSGREIPWASRMLLSFGQALAAHPWLCAGALAGVVLGVVLGLGNAALRGRLVLAILRLPVLSAKAAEFRLARFYRALSLLLHAGIPLAKALAMTNAMLLPAQQVQLVQTRRAVEQGLPFSTALEQNALATPVAQSLLKVGENTGRLGDMLERSAKFHDEEFARWVDWASRLLEPVLMTVIGVVIGGVVVLMYMPIFELAGSLS
;
A
#
# COMPACT_ATOMS: atom_id res chain seq x y z
N MET A 1 30.94 -42.35 4.57
CA MET A 1 29.93 -41.34 4.15
C MET A 1 30.61 -40.43 3.15
N GLN A 2 29.94 -40.09 2.05
CA GLN A 2 30.51 -39.20 1.04
C GLN A 2 30.23 -37.75 1.45
N PHE A 3 31.28 -36.96 1.65
CA PHE A 3 31.19 -35.54 2.02
C PHE A 3 31.59 -34.67 0.82
N HIS A 4 30.77 -33.66 0.51
CA HIS A 4 31.12 -32.65 -0.47
C HIS A 4 31.71 -31.43 0.23
N LEU A 5 33.00 -31.19 0.00
CA LEU A 5 33.76 -30.09 0.59
C LEU A 5 33.96 -29.02 -0.47
N GLN A 6 33.57 -27.78 -0.16
CA GLN A 6 34.09 -26.64 -0.91
C GLN A 6 35.50 -26.36 -0.40
N VAL A 7 36.47 -26.44 -1.31
CA VAL A 7 37.88 -26.27 -1.02
C VAL A 7 38.51 -25.21 -1.91
N GLN A 8 39.58 -24.60 -1.42
CA GLN A 8 40.42 -23.71 -2.19
C GLN A 8 41.86 -24.23 -2.16
N GLY A 9 42.43 -24.46 -3.33
CA GLY A 9 43.81 -24.89 -3.53
C GLY A 9 44.44 -24.05 -4.63
N GLY A 10 45.28 -23.09 -4.25
CA GLY A 10 45.97 -22.21 -5.19
C GLY A 10 45.10 -21.08 -5.78
N PRO A 11 45.62 -20.34 -6.78
CA PRO A 11 44.98 -19.14 -7.36
C PRO A 11 43.70 -19.44 -8.17
N SER A 12 43.33 -20.71 -8.32
CA SER A 12 42.05 -21.11 -8.89
C SER A 12 40.94 -20.96 -7.83
N GLY A 13 39.79 -20.43 -8.23
CA GLY A 13 38.65 -20.17 -7.34
C GLY A 13 38.12 -21.41 -6.60
N PRO A 14 37.11 -21.24 -5.72
CA PRO A 14 36.59 -22.34 -4.91
C PRO A 14 36.08 -23.50 -5.77
N GLN A 15 36.52 -24.72 -5.46
CA GLN A 15 36.12 -25.96 -6.13
C GLN A 15 35.43 -26.90 -5.14
N THR A 16 34.50 -27.72 -5.62
CA THR A 16 33.83 -28.73 -4.80
C THR A 16 34.48 -30.09 -5.04
N ILE A 17 35.03 -30.70 -4.00
CA ILE A 17 35.57 -32.07 -4.05
C ILE A 17 34.71 -33.01 -3.20
N ALA A 18 34.61 -34.28 -3.61
CA ALA A 18 33.96 -35.33 -2.84
C ALA A 18 35.03 -36.17 -2.13
N ILE A 19 34.90 -36.35 -0.82
CA ILE A 19 35.79 -37.21 -0.02
C ILE A 19 34.95 -38.23 0.75
N ASP A 20 35.32 -39.50 0.65
CA ASP A 20 34.74 -40.56 1.48
C ASP A 20 35.47 -40.65 2.81
N ALA A 21 34.75 -40.35 3.90
CA ALA A 21 35.28 -40.41 5.26
C ALA A 21 34.25 -41.01 6.24
N ALA A 22 34.71 -41.47 7.40
CA ALA A 22 33.83 -41.97 8.45
C ALA A 22 33.21 -40.84 9.30
N SER A 23 33.83 -39.65 9.30
CA SER A 23 33.33 -38.46 10.02
C SER A 23 33.72 -37.16 9.31
N GLU A 24 32.98 -36.08 9.58
CA GLU A 24 33.28 -34.73 9.07
C GLU A 24 34.70 -34.28 9.45
N ALA A 25 35.11 -34.53 10.69
CA ALA A 25 36.46 -34.20 11.17
C ALA A 25 37.55 -34.97 10.40
N GLU A 26 37.26 -36.16 9.90
CA GLU A 26 38.18 -36.96 9.10
C GLU A 26 38.23 -36.49 7.64
N ALA A 27 37.10 -36.09 7.06
CA ALA A 27 37.04 -35.48 5.73
C ALA A 27 37.87 -34.18 5.66
N ILE A 28 37.80 -33.33 6.70
CA ILE A 28 38.61 -32.11 6.81
C ILE A 28 40.10 -32.45 6.88
N ARG A 29 40.49 -33.41 7.72
CA ARG A 29 41.90 -33.81 7.86
C ARG A 29 42.46 -34.37 6.57
N GLN A 30 41.66 -35.10 5.81
CA GLN A 30 42.06 -35.68 4.52
C GLN A 30 42.19 -34.60 3.43
N ALA A 31 41.28 -33.64 3.38
CA ALA A 31 41.40 -32.47 2.48
C ALA A 31 42.65 -31.64 2.80
N ALA A 32 42.94 -31.39 4.08
CA ALA A 32 44.12 -30.64 4.50
C ALA A 32 45.43 -31.35 4.13
N ARG A 33 45.52 -32.68 4.25
CA ARG A 33 46.69 -33.47 3.80
C ARG A 33 46.95 -33.35 2.30
N ASN A 34 45.88 -33.19 1.52
CA ASN A 34 45.94 -33.04 0.07
C ASN A 34 46.20 -31.59 -0.38
N GLY A 35 46.56 -30.69 0.54
CA GLY A 35 46.93 -29.30 0.24
C GLY A 35 45.73 -28.34 0.06
N TRP A 36 44.52 -28.79 0.41
CA TRP A 36 43.30 -28.01 0.23
C TRP A 36 42.88 -27.30 1.52
N ARG A 37 42.46 -26.04 1.41
CA ARG A 37 41.80 -25.31 2.50
C ARG A 37 40.29 -25.45 2.38
N VAL A 38 39.65 -26.07 3.38
CA VAL A 38 38.18 -26.27 3.40
C VAL A 38 37.47 -24.97 3.77
N LEU A 39 36.47 -24.59 2.97
CA LEU A 39 35.64 -23.37 3.12
C LEU A 39 34.23 -23.69 3.66
N ALA A 40 33.64 -24.81 3.24
CA ALA A 40 32.32 -25.25 3.70
C ALA A 40 32.15 -26.77 3.51
N ILE A 41 31.38 -27.39 4.39
CA ILE A 41 31.04 -28.83 4.33
C ILE A 41 29.54 -28.96 4.14
N GLY A 42 29.13 -29.56 3.02
CA GLY A 42 27.75 -29.98 2.82
C GLY A 42 27.62 -31.45 3.18
N SER A 43 26.78 -31.78 4.17
CA SER A 43 26.32 -33.15 4.37
C SER A 43 25.22 -33.46 3.34
N THR A 44 25.26 -34.68 2.81
CA THR A 44 24.47 -35.18 1.66
C THR A 44 22.97 -35.39 1.98
N GLU A 45 22.39 -34.59 2.88
CA GLU A 45 20.94 -34.59 3.14
C GLU A 45 20.22 -33.29 2.75
N SER A 46 20.93 -32.28 2.23
CA SER A 46 20.32 -31.00 1.85
C SER A 46 20.88 -30.41 0.56
N MET A 47 20.88 -31.16 -0.56
CA MET A 47 21.13 -30.59 -1.89
C MET A 47 20.26 -31.22 -2.99
N GLY A 48 18.93 -31.09 -2.82
CA GLY A 48 17.95 -31.12 -3.90
C GLY A 48 17.31 -29.75 -4.10
N ALA A 49 18.11 -28.67 -4.16
CA ALA A 49 17.62 -27.30 -4.35
C ALA A 49 18.49 -26.57 -5.38
N GLY A 50 18.19 -26.82 -6.66
CA GLY A 50 18.86 -26.22 -7.81
C GLY A 50 17.89 -25.93 -8.94
N ALA A 51 16.74 -25.31 -8.65
CA ALA A 51 15.93 -24.65 -9.65
C ALA A 51 15.22 -23.45 -9.04
N ARG A 52 15.45 -22.28 -9.63
CA ARG A 52 14.84 -21.00 -9.31
C ARG A 52 13.32 -21.11 -9.25
N ALA A 53 12.78 -21.11 -8.03
CA ALA A 53 11.41 -20.70 -7.78
C ALA A 53 11.42 -19.84 -6.51
N SER A 54 11.57 -18.53 -6.71
CA SER A 54 11.12 -17.54 -5.74
C SER A 54 9.59 -17.57 -5.69
N ALA A 55 9.03 -18.68 -5.23
CA ALA A 55 7.67 -18.74 -4.74
C ALA A 55 7.74 -18.47 -3.24
N ARG A 56 7.82 -17.18 -2.87
CA ARG A 56 7.39 -16.78 -1.53
C ARG A 56 5.88 -17.03 -1.50
N PRO A 57 5.35 -17.99 -0.72
CA PRO A 57 3.94 -17.94 -0.42
C PRO A 57 3.75 -16.63 0.35
N GLY A 58 2.82 -15.79 -0.10
CA GLY A 58 2.55 -14.52 0.55
C GLY A 58 2.31 -14.78 2.04
N LYS A 59 3.24 -14.32 2.90
CA LYS A 59 3.04 -14.32 4.34
C LYS A 59 1.72 -13.57 4.58
N GLN A 60 0.67 -14.31 4.93
CA GLN A 60 -0.60 -13.70 5.31
C GLN A 60 -0.30 -12.77 6.48
N ALA A 61 -0.49 -11.47 6.26
CA ALA A 61 -0.26 -10.46 7.28
C ALA A 61 -1.18 -10.74 8.47
N PHE A 62 -0.65 -10.57 9.68
CA PHE A 62 -1.45 -10.71 10.90
C PHE A 62 -2.60 -9.69 10.89
N PRO A 63 -3.86 -10.11 11.08
CA PRO A 63 -5.01 -9.22 11.02
C PRO A 63 -5.16 -8.43 12.32
N LEU A 64 -4.29 -7.43 12.52
CA LEU A 64 -4.20 -6.64 13.75
C LEU A 64 -5.54 -6.03 14.19
N LEU A 65 -6.33 -5.51 13.24
CA LEU A 65 -7.63 -4.91 13.56
C LEU A 65 -8.60 -5.95 14.13
N GLN A 66 -8.72 -7.10 13.48
CA GLN A 66 -9.58 -8.19 13.94
C GLN A 66 -9.11 -8.73 15.28
N PHE A 67 -7.80 -8.96 15.44
CA PHE A 67 -7.21 -9.33 16.72
C PHE A 67 -7.57 -8.34 17.83
N SER A 68 -7.45 -7.04 17.57
CA SER A 68 -7.73 -6.00 18.56
C SER A 68 -9.22 -5.93 18.93
N GLN A 69 -10.12 -6.13 17.96
CA GLN A 69 -11.57 -6.19 18.19
C GLN A 69 -11.97 -7.41 19.02
N GLU A 70 -11.43 -8.57 18.69
CA GLU A 70 -11.73 -9.81 19.41
C GLU A 70 -11.12 -9.79 20.82
N LEU A 71 -9.89 -9.27 20.96
CA LEU A 71 -9.28 -9.06 22.27
C LEU A 71 -10.11 -8.08 23.13
N LEU A 72 -10.52 -6.95 22.56
CA LEU A 72 -11.39 -5.98 23.24
C LEU A 72 -12.68 -6.64 23.74
N ALA A 73 -13.39 -7.36 22.86
CA ALA A 73 -14.65 -8.02 23.22
C ALA A 73 -14.49 -9.05 24.33
N LEU A 74 -13.39 -9.82 24.33
CA LEU A 74 -13.11 -10.79 25.39
C LEU A 74 -12.77 -10.12 26.73
N LEU A 75 -11.99 -9.03 26.71
CA LEU A 75 -11.66 -8.26 27.91
C LEU A 75 -12.90 -7.55 28.48
N GLU A 76 -13.77 -7.00 27.64
CA GLU A 76 -15.06 -6.41 28.04
C GLU A 76 -16.03 -7.46 28.61
N ALA A 77 -15.95 -8.70 28.13
CA ALA A 77 -16.68 -9.83 28.70
C ALA A 77 -16.12 -10.32 30.06
N GLY A 78 -15.04 -9.71 30.55
CA GLY A 78 -14.45 -9.97 31.86
C GLY A 78 -13.35 -11.03 31.88
N LEU A 79 -12.92 -11.55 30.74
CA LEU A 79 -11.77 -12.46 30.68
C LEU A 79 -10.48 -11.68 31.00
N ASN A 80 -9.54 -12.32 31.68
CA ASN A 80 -8.21 -11.73 31.83
C ASN A 80 -7.40 -11.85 30.52
N LEU A 81 -6.31 -11.08 30.42
CA LEU A 81 -5.49 -11.02 29.20
C LEU A 81 -4.93 -12.40 28.78
N SER A 82 -4.52 -13.22 29.75
CA SER A 82 -4.00 -14.57 29.50
C SER A 82 -5.07 -15.50 28.94
N GLU A 83 -6.29 -15.46 29.49
CA GLU A 83 -7.45 -16.22 28.99
C GLU A 83 -7.90 -15.75 27.61
N ALA A 84 -7.96 -14.44 27.40
CA ALA A 84 -8.35 -13.86 26.14
C ALA A 84 -7.35 -14.25 25.03
N THR A 85 -6.05 -14.09 25.27
CA THR A 85 -5.00 -14.48 24.30
C THR A 85 -4.97 -15.98 24.03
N ALA A 86 -5.22 -16.83 25.04
CA ALA A 86 -5.36 -18.27 24.85
C ALA A 86 -6.58 -18.63 23.97
N THR A 87 -7.71 -17.96 24.18
CA THR A 87 -8.92 -18.13 23.37
C THR A 87 -8.68 -17.76 21.91
N LEU A 88 -8.00 -16.63 21.67
CA LEU A 88 -7.63 -16.19 20.32
C LEU A 88 -6.64 -17.15 19.64
N LEU A 89 -5.68 -17.70 20.39
CA LEU A 89 -4.74 -18.70 19.86
C LEU A 89 -5.47 -19.97 19.41
N ASN A 90 -6.41 -20.47 20.21
CA ASN A 90 -7.14 -21.70 19.92
C ASN A 90 -8.05 -21.58 18.68
N LYS A 91 -8.59 -20.38 18.46
CA LYS A 91 -9.41 -20.06 17.27
C LYS A 91 -8.57 -19.89 15.99
N GLU A 92 -7.31 -19.49 16.10
CA GLU A 92 -6.51 -19.10 14.94
C GLU A 92 -6.09 -20.31 14.09
N THR A 93 -6.50 -20.30 12.83
CA THR A 93 -6.20 -21.36 11.85
C THR A 93 -5.01 -21.01 10.95
N ARG A 94 -4.66 -19.73 10.84
CA ARG A 94 -3.57 -19.26 9.98
C ARG A 94 -2.23 -19.49 10.66
N GLY A 95 -1.40 -20.37 10.10
CA GLY A 95 -0.13 -20.79 10.71
C GLY A 95 0.80 -19.64 11.15
N GLY A 96 0.92 -18.60 10.32
CA GLY A 96 1.76 -17.42 10.65
C GLY A 96 1.23 -16.63 11.85
N ALA A 97 -0.08 -16.36 11.90
CA ALA A 97 -0.69 -15.62 13.00
C ALA A 97 -0.74 -16.46 14.29
N ARG A 98 -0.99 -17.77 14.16
CA ARG A 98 -0.96 -18.73 15.27
C ARG A 98 0.41 -18.79 15.93
N ALA A 99 1.49 -18.79 15.13
CA ALA A 99 2.86 -18.76 15.66
C ALA A 99 3.14 -17.49 16.47
N THR A 100 2.70 -16.32 15.98
CA THR A 100 2.82 -15.05 16.72
C THR A 100 2.02 -15.09 18.02
N LEU A 101 0.76 -15.54 17.99
CA LEU A 101 -0.08 -15.64 19.20
C LEU A 101 0.50 -16.62 20.23
N ALA A 102 1.06 -17.75 19.77
CA ALA A 102 1.68 -18.73 20.65
C ALA A 102 2.93 -18.15 21.33
N ALA A 103 3.72 -17.35 20.61
CA ALA A 103 4.86 -16.65 21.18
C ALA A 103 4.42 -15.58 22.20
N ILE A 104 3.38 -14.80 21.89
CA ILE A 104 2.79 -13.82 22.81
C ILE A 104 2.31 -14.52 24.10
N GLN A 105 1.52 -15.58 23.98
CA GLN A 105 1.00 -16.32 25.13
C GLN A 105 2.14 -16.87 26.00
N ARG A 106 3.19 -17.42 25.40
CA ARG A 106 4.35 -17.93 26.13
C ARG A 106 5.08 -16.81 26.91
N SER A 107 5.29 -15.65 26.28
CA SER A 107 5.93 -14.51 26.95
C SER A 107 5.09 -13.97 28.11
N LEU A 108 3.76 -13.91 27.94
CA LEU A 108 2.83 -13.53 29.01
C LEU A 108 2.85 -14.53 30.17
N GLN A 109 2.89 -15.84 29.88
CA GLN A 109 3.03 -16.90 30.90
C GLN A 109 4.38 -16.83 31.64
N GLN A 110 5.42 -16.30 31.00
CA GLN A 110 6.71 -16.03 31.62
C GLN A 110 6.75 -14.73 32.44
N GLY A 111 5.62 -14.01 32.53
CA GLY A 111 5.50 -12.77 33.30
C GLY A 111 6.03 -11.53 32.59
N LYS A 112 6.34 -11.60 31.29
CA LYS A 112 6.68 -10.41 30.49
C LYS A 112 5.42 -9.55 30.33
N SER A 113 5.56 -8.22 30.39
CA SER A 113 4.44 -7.31 30.13
C SER A 113 3.89 -7.52 28.71
N PHE A 114 2.61 -7.21 28.52
CA PHE A 114 1.97 -7.33 27.22
C PHE A 114 2.61 -6.38 26.22
N SER A 115 2.84 -5.12 26.59
CA SER A 115 3.47 -4.15 25.68
C SER A 115 4.88 -4.55 25.27
N ASP A 116 5.72 -5.02 26.18
CA ASP A 116 7.07 -5.49 25.84
C ASP A 116 7.01 -6.73 24.94
N THR A 117 6.01 -7.59 25.16
CA THR A 117 5.79 -8.78 24.32
C THR A 117 5.37 -8.38 22.90
N LEU A 118 4.51 -7.38 22.75
CA LEU A 118 4.10 -6.87 21.44
C LEU A 118 5.25 -6.15 20.71
N ALA A 119 6.13 -5.48 21.47
CA ALA A 119 7.31 -4.78 20.94
C ALA A 119 8.30 -5.71 20.23
N ASP A 120 8.34 -7.01 20.60
CA ASP A 120 9.18 -8.02 19.95
C ASP A 120 8.74 -8.30 18.49
N PHE A 121 7.52 -7.89 18.11
CA PHE A 121 6.95 -8.12 16.77
C PHE A 121 6.62 -6.80 16.06
N PRO A 122 7.60 -5.93 15.76
CA PRO A 122 7.36 -4.62 15.15
C PRO A 122 6.79 -4.69 13.72
N ALA A 123 6.95 -5.83 13.05
CA ALA A 123 6.35 -6.09 11.74
C ALA A 123 4.82 -6.32 11.81
N VAL A 124 4.30 -6.66 13.00
CA VAL A 124 2.88 -6.94 13.25
C VAL A 124 2.22 -5.83 14.05
N PHE A 125 2.89 -5.35 15.10
CA PHE A 125 2.38 -4.33 16.00
C PHE A 125 3.13 -3.01 15.77
N PRO A 126 2.49 -2.01 15.15
CA PRO A 126 3.09 -0.69 14.99
C PRO A 126 3.44 -0.06 16.33
N GLU A 127 4.46 0.79 16.36
CA GLU A 127 4.89 1.52 17.57
C GLU A 127 3.74 2.26 18.25
N LEU A 128 2.83 2.86 17.48
CA LEU A 128 1.61 3.50 17.99
C LEU A 128 0.75 2.53 18.82
N TYR A 129 0.55 1.29 18.36
CA TYR A 129 -0.23 0.28 19.07
C TYR A 129 0.43 -0.11 20.38
N VAL A 130 1.73 -0.42 20.32
CA VAL A 130 2.52 -0.82 21.49
C VAL A 130 2.51 0.30 22.54
N ALA A 131 2.64 1.56 22.12
CA ALA A 131 2.62 2.72 23.01
C ALA A 131 1.28 2.90 23.73
N THR A 132 0.16 2.77 22.99
CA THR A 132 -1.18 2.85 23.55
C THR A 132 -1.41 1.71 24.55
N VAL A 133 -0.99 0.49 24.22
CA VAL A 133 -1.07 -0.65 25.15
C VAL A 133 -0.19 -0.44 26.39
N HIS A 134 1.07 -0.02 26.21
CA HIS A 134 2.00 0.22 27.33
C HIS A 134 1.45 1.24 28.33
N ALA A 135 0.85 2.32 27.83
CA ALA A 135 0.25 3.33 28.70
C ALA A 135 -0.98 2.77 29.44
N ALA A 136 -1.77 1.93 28.77
CA ALA A 136 -2.95 1.27 29.33
C ALA A 136 -2.63 0.19 30.36
N GLU A 137 -1.52 -0.53 30.21
CA GLU A 137 -1.04 -1.49 31.21
C GLU A 137 -0.73 -0.82 32.54
N ARG A 138 -0.17 0.40 32.51
CA ARG A 138 0.13 1.16 33.72
C ARG A 138 -1.12 1.72 34.40
N SER A 139 -2.14 2.07 33.62
CA SER A 139 -3.43 2.58 34.14
C SER A 139 -4.45 1.47 34.43
N GLY A 140 -4.18 0.23 34.03
CA GLY A 140 -5.09 -0.90 34.18
C GLY A 140 -6.29 -0.89 33.24
N ASN A 141 -6.36 0.04 32.27
CA ASN A 141 -7.52 0.20 31.39
C ASN A 141 -7.20 -0.16 29.93
N LEU A 142 -6.81 -1.43 29.73
CA LEU A 142 -6.54 -1.99 28.41
C LEU A 142 -7.77 -1.97 27.46
N PRO A 143 -9.01 -2.22 27.91
CA PRO A 143 -10.19 -2.13 27.05
C PRO A 143 -10.36 -0.76 26.39
N GLU A 144 -10.27 0.34 27.15
CA GLU A 144 -10.41 1.69 26.58
C GLU A 144 -9.34 1.98 25.52
N ALA A 145 -8.09 1.60 25.80
CA ALA A 145 -6.99 1.76 24.86
C ALA A 145 -7.19 0.99 23.55
N LEU A 146 -7.63 -0.27 23.64
CA LEU A 146 -7.97 -1.07 22.47
C LEU A 146 -9.16 -0.49 21.71
N ALA A 147 -10.20 -0.03 22.40
CA ALA A 147 -11.36 0.62 21.79
C ALA A 147 -10.96 1.87 20.98
N ARG A 148 -10.11 2.72 21.55
CA ARG A 148 -9.58 3.91 20.85
C ARG A 148 -8.74 3.54 19.63
N PHE A 149 -7.86 2.54 19.74
CA PHE A 149 -7.08 2.07 18.60
C PHE A 149 -7.95 1.44 17.50
N VAL A 150 -8.94 0.63 17.87
CA VAL A 150 -9.92 0.05 16.95
C VAL A 150 -10.68 1.17 16.23
N GLY A 151 -11.15 2.19 16.96
CA GLY A 151 -11.79 3.38 16.39
C GLY A 151 -10.89 4.10 15.38
N TYR A 152 -9.62 4.31 15.72
CA TYR A 152 -8.61 4.88 14.81
C TYR A 152 -8.50 4.09 13.50
N GLN A 153 -8.36 2.76 13.60
CA GLN A 153 -8.21 1.87 12.44
C GLN A 153 -9.49 1.81 11.59
N LEU A 154 -10.67 1.73 12.22
CA LEU A 154 -11.96 1.68 11.51
C LEU A 154 -12.20 2.93 10.68
N GLN A 155 -11.87 4.11 11.20
CA GLN A 155 -12.00 5.36 10.45
C GLN A 155 -11.06 5.39 9.24
N PHE A 156 -9.82 4.93 9.40
CA PHE A 156 -8.88 4.81 8.29
C PHE A 156 -9.38 3.83 7.21
N ASP A 157 -9.91 2.68 7.62
CA ASP A 157 -10.51 1.70 6.70
C ASP A 157 -11.76 2.24 6.01
N ALA A 158 -12.58 3.05 6.68
CA ALA A 158 -13.74 3.70 6.07
C ALA A 158 -13.33 4.64 4.93
N ILE A 159 -12.32 5.48 5.14
CA ILE A 159 -11.78 6.39 4.11
C ILE A 159 -11.18 5.59 2.96
N ARG A 160 -10.41 4.54 3.27
CA ARG A 160 -9.84 3.65 2.24
C ARG A 160 -10.94 2.99 1.41
N LYS A 161 -11.97 2.43 2.05
CA LYS A 161 -13.11 1.81 1.37
C LYS A 161 -13.84 2.81 0.49
N LYS A 162 -14.03 4.05 0.98
CA LYS A 162 -14.64 5.13 0.20
C LYS A 162 -13.81 5.47 -1.03
N LEU A 163 -12.50 5.63 -0.88
CA LEU A 163 -11.59 5.90 -2.01
C LEU A 163 -11.59 4.77 -3.05
N VAL A 164 -11.57 3.52 -2.60
CA VAL A 164 -11.65 2.35 -3.49
C VAL A 164 -13.00 2.33 -4.22
N SER A 165 -14.11 2.47 -3.49
CA SER A 165 -15.45 2.48 -4.07
C SER A 165 -15.61 3.55 -5.14
N ALA A 166 -15.12 4.76 -4.84
CA ALA A 166 -15.19 5.90 -5.74
C ALA A 166 -14.36 5.71 -7.03
N ALA A 167 -13.32 4.88 -7.00
CA ALA A 167 -12.48 4.58 -8.16
C ALA A 167 -13.02 3.44 -9.06
N ILE A 168 -13.95 2.60 -8.57
CA ILE A 168 -14.46 1.44 -9.32
C ILE A 168 -15.16 1.87 -10.61
N TYR A 169 -16.06 2.86 -10.54
CA TYR A 169 -16.85 3.28 -11.69
C TYR A 169 -16.02 3.93 -12.80
N PRO A 170 -15.12 4.90 -12.52
CA PRO A 170 -14.18 5.42 -13.52
C PRO A 170 -13.30 4.33 -14.16
N ALA A 171 -12.83 3.36 -13.38
CA ALA A 171 -12.04 2.25 -13.89
C ALA A 171 -12.86 1.37 -14.85
N MET A 172 -14.13 1.06 -14.52
CA MET A 172 -15.03 0.31 -15.39
C MET A 172 -15.29 1.06 -16.71
N LEU A 173 -15.57 2.36 -16.65
CA LEU A 173 -15.76 3.20 -17.84
C LEU A 173 -14.52 3.22 -18.74
N LEU A 174 -13.33 3.37 -18.16
CA LEU A 174 -12.08 3.33 -18.92
C LEU A 174 -11.88 1.99 -19.61
N VAL A 175 -12.15 0.87 -18.93
CA VAL A 175 -12.02 -0.47 -19.51
C VAL A 175 -13.01 -0.68 -20.66
N VAL A 176 -14.30 -0.37 -20.45
CA VAL A 176 -15.34 -0.54 -21.47
C VAL A 176 -15.12 0.41 -22.65
N GLY A 177 -14.85 1.69 -22.37
CA GLY A 177 -14.55 2.69 -23.40
C GLY A 177 -13.35 2.29 -24.25
N THR A 178 -12.25 1.88 -23.61
CA THR A 178 -11.06 1.39 -24.32
C THR A 178 -11.36 0.17 -25.18
N LEU A 179 -12.14 -0.79 -24.66
CA LEU A 179 -12.54 -1.98 -25.42
C LEU A 179 -13.36 -1.62 -26.66
N VAL A 180 -14.35 -0.73 -26.53
CA VAL A 180 -15.16 -0.26 -27.66
C VAL A 180 -14.31 0.49 -28.67
N THR A 181 -13.45 1.41 -28.23
CA THR A 181 -12.53 2.14 -29.11
C THR A 181 -11.61 1.18 -29.87
N LEU A 182 -11.00 0.20 -29.20
CA LEU A 182 -10.14 -0.79 -29.84
C LEU A 182 -10.91 -1.68 -30.84
N PHE A 183 -12.15 -2.06 -30.52
CA PHE A 183 -13.00 -2.81 -31.44
C PHE A 183 -13.32 -1.98 -32.70
N LEU A 184 -13.72 -0.72 -32.53
CA LEU A 184 -13.98 0.17 -33.67
C LEU A 184 -12.73 0.36 -34.54
N MET A 185 -11.58 0.65 -33.92
CA MET A 185 -10.33 0.87 -34.66
C MET A 185 -9.76 -0.40 -35.30
N GLY A 186 -9.86 -1.55 -34.62
CA GLY A 186 -9.24 -2.80 -35.08
C GLY A 186 -10.10 -3.61 -36.04
N TYR A 187 -11.42 -3.48 -35.98
CA TYR A 187 -12.34 -4.29 -36.81
C TYR A 187 -13.18 -3.44 -37.76
N VAL A 188 -13.72 -2.30 -37.30
CA VAL A 188 -14.65 -1.51 -38.11
C VAL A 188 -13.89 -0.61 -39.10
N VAL A 189 -12.94 0.20 -38.62
CA VAL A 189 -12.15 1.12 -39.46
C VAL A 189 -11.49 0.43 -40.68
N PRO A 190 -10.83 -0.73 -40.54
CA PRO A 190 -10.17 -1.40 -41.68
C PRO A 190 -11.16 -1.90 -42.74
N LYS A 191 -12.36 -2.36 -42.34
CA LYS A 191 -13.36 -2.78 -43.33
C LYS A 191 -13.81 -1.65 -44.24
N PHE A 192 -13.83 -0.42 -43.73
CA PHE A 192 -14.16 0.76 -44.52
C PHE A 192 -12.97 1.27 -45.36
N SER A 193 -11.72 0.96 -44.98
CA SER A 193 -10.56 1.30 -45.81
C SER A 193 -10.62 0.62 -47.18
N VAL A 194 -11.07 -0.64 -47.21
CA VAL A 194 -11.21 -1.43 -48.45
C VAL A 194 -12.24 -0.82 -49.41
N VAL A 195 -13.34 -0.26 -48.88
CA VAL A 195 -14.34 0.45 -49.69
C VAL A 195 -13.75 1.73 -50.31
N TYR A 196 -12.83 2.37 -49.59
CA TYR A 196 -12.20 3.60 -50.04
C TYR A 196 -11.10 3.34 -51.10
N GLU A 197 -10.26 2.33 -50.93
CA GLU A 197 -9.18 2.01 -51.88
C GLU A 197 -9.69 1.75 -53.31
N GLY A 198 -10.95 1.31 -53.45
CA GLY A 198 -11.62 1.19 -54.76
C GLY A 198 -12.15 2.49 -55.37
N SER A 199 -12.13 3.62 -54.64
CA SER A 199 -12.79 4.88 -55.04
C SER A 199 -11.84 5.89 -55.74
N GLY A 200 -10.52 5.67 -55.73
CA GLY A 200 -9.54 6.45 -56.51
C GLY A 200 -9.36 7.94 -56.17
N ARG A 201 -9.91 8.43 -55.06
CA ARG A 201 -9.77 9.83 -54.59
C ARG A 201 -8.70 9.98 -53.50
N GLU A 202 -8.26 11.21 -53.26
CA GLU A 202 -7.33 11.53 -52.17
C GLU A 202 -8.05 11.63 -50.82
N ILE A 203 -7.60 10.84 -49.85
CA ILE A 203 -8.16 10.82 -48.49
C ILE A 203 -7.73 12.09 -47.73
N PRO A 204 -8.66 12.81 -47.06
CA PRO A 204 -8.30 13.87 -46.12
C PRO A 204 -7.30 13.40 -45.05
N TRP A 205 -6.37 14.27 -44.65
CA TRP A 205 -5.26 13.91 -43.76
C TRP A 205 -5.70 13.23 -42.45
N ALA A 206 -6.80 13.69 -41.85
CA ALA A 206 -7.34 13.15 -40.60
C ALA A 206 -7.85 11.71 -40.77
N SER A 207 -8.55 11.42 -41.87
CA SER A 207 -9.00 10.06 -42.20
C SER A 207 -7.82 9.16 -42.58
N ARG A 208 -6.78 9.70 -43.23
CA ARG A 208 -5.54 8.94 -43.52
C ARG A 208 -4.80 8.52 -42.24
N MET A 209 -4.68 9.41 -41.25
CA MET A 209 -4.09 9.05 -39.95
C MET A 209 -4.92 8.00 -39.20
N LEU A 210 -6.24 8.10 -39.25
CA LEU A 210 -7.13 7.13 -38.61
C LEU A 210 -7.02 5.74 -39.26
N LEU A 211 -7.03 5.69 -40.60
CA LEU A 211 -6.94 4.46 -41.37
C LEU A 211 -5.56 3.80 -41.21
N SER A 212 -4.47 4.57 -41.19
CA SER A 212 -3.13 4.00 -40.96
C SER A 212 -2.99 3.40 -39.55
N PHE A 213 -3.55 4.06 -38.54
CA PHE A 213 -3.63 3.49 -37.18
C PHE A 213 -4.50 2.22 -37.15
N GLY A 214 -5.66 2.24 -37.79
CA GLY A 214 -6.56 1.09 -37.87
C GLY A 214 -5.94 -0.11 -38.59
N GLN A 215 -5.26 0.12 -39.71
CA GLN A 215 -4.54 -0.90 -40.48
C GLN A 215 -3.35 -1.47 -39.70
N ALA A 216 -2.60 -0.64 -38.97
CA ALA A 216 -1.52 -1.11 -38.09
C ALA A 216 -2.05 -2.02 -36.96
N LEU A 217 -3.23 -1.67 -36.41
CA LEU A 217 -3.94 -2.45 -35.40
C LEU A 217 -4.45 -3.78 -35.97
N ALA A 218 -5.06 -3.74 -37.16
CA ALA A 218 -5.62 -4.89 -37.86
C ALA A 218 -4.57 -5.86 -38.39
N ALA A 219 -3.39 -5.37 -38.77
CA ALA A 219 -2.26 -6.20 -39.19
C ALA A 219 -1.69 -7.04 -38.03
N HIS A 220 -1.92 -6.62 -36.78
CA HIS A 220 -1.41 -7.32 -35.59
C HIS A 220 -2.51 -7.57 -34.55
N PRO A 221 -3.54 -8.36 -34.88
CA PRO A 221 -4.68 -8.58 -33.99
C PRO A 221 -4.26 -9.27 -32.69
N TRP A 222 -3.26 -10.16 -32.76
CA TRP A 222 -2.68 -10.83 -31.60
C TRP A 222 -1.89 -9.89 -30.69
N LEU A 223 -1.19 -8.89 -31.23
CA LEU A 223 -0.52 -7.87 -30.41
C LEU A 223 -1.53 -6.95 -29.75
N CYS A 224 -2.64 -6.62 -30.41
CA CYS A 224 -3.69 -5.77 -29.84
C CYS A 224 -4.48 -6.51 -28.76
N ALA A 225 -4.84 -7.77 -29.00
CA ALA A 225 -5.44 -8.64 -27.99
C ALA A 225 -4.47 -8.87 -26.81
N GLY A 226 -3.18 -9.06 -27.09
CA GLY A 226 -2.13 -9.17 -26.08
C GLY A 226 -1.89 -7.87 -25.29
N ALA A 227 -1.98 -6.70 -25.93
CA ALA A 227 -1.87 -5.40 -25.29
C ALA A 227 -3.10 -5.12 -24.41
N LEU A 228 -4.31 -5.42 -24.88
CA LEU A 228 -5.53 -5.29 -24.09
C LEU A 228 -5.53 -6.27 -22.91
N ALA A 229 -5.19 -7.55 -23.15
CA ALA A 229 -5.01 -8.53 -22.10
C ALA A 229 -3.90 -8.12 -21.14
N GLY A 230 -2.82 -7.52 -21.63
CA GLY A 230 -1.71 -7.00 -20.83
C GLY A 230 -2.08 -5.77 -19.99
N VAL A 231 -2.94 -4.88 -20.49
CA VAL A 231 -3.50 -3.76 -19.73
C VAL A 231 -4.47 -4.27 -18.66
N VAL A 232 -5.37 -5.20 -19.02
CA VAL A 232 -6.32 -5.80 -18.06
C VAL A 232 -5.58 -6.62 -17.00
N LEU A 233 -4.65 -7.50 -17.38
CA LEU A 233 -3.78 -8.21 -16.43
C LEU A 233 -2.91 -7.24 -15.66
N GLY A 234 -2.37 -6.19 -16.28
CA GLY A 234 -1.54 -5.19 -15.61
C GLY A 234 -2.30 -4.43 -14.53
N VAL A 235 -3.56 -4.10 -14.78
CA VAL A 235 -4.46 -3.50 -13.79
C VAL A 235 -4.82 -4.53 -12.71
N VAL A 236 -5.22 -5.74 -13.07
CA VAL A 236 -5.62 -6.80 -12.12
C VAL A 236 -4.44 -7.24 -11.23
N LEU A 237 -3.29 -7.53 -11.82
CA LEU A 237 -2.06 -7.90 -11.12
C LEU A 237 -1.43 -6.69 -10.39
N GLY A 238 -1.54 -5.47 -10.94
CA GLY A 238 -1.08 -4.25 -10.30
C GLY A 238 -1.90 -3.88 -9.06
N LEU A 239 -3.20 -4.19 -9.06
CA LEU A 239 -4.07 -4.09 -7.88
C LEU A 239 -3.76 -5.19 -6.85
N GLY A 240 -3.34 -6.38 -7.30
CA GLY A 240 -2.90 -7.49 -6.45
C GLY A 240 -1.49 -7.30 -5.85
N ASN A 241 -0.59 -6.60 -6.53
CA ASN A 241 0.78 -6.37 -6.08
C ASN A 241 0.90 -5.07 -5.26
N ALA A 242 1.06 -5.22 -3.95
CA ALA A 242 1.18 -4.11 -3.00
C ALA A 242 2.28 -3.10 -3.37
N ALA A 243 3.38 -3.54 -3.98
CA ALA A 243 4.49 -2.65 -4.37
C ALA A 243 4.16 -1.80 -5.61
N LEU A 244 3.51 -2.40 -6.61
CA LEU A 244 3.08 -1.67 -7.81
C LEU A 244 1.97 -0.67 -7.48
N ARG A 245 1.00 -1.11 -6.66
CA ARG A 245 -0.06 -0.24 -6.12
C ARG A 245 0.53 0.96 -5.39
N GLY A 246 1.54 0.74 -4.54
CA GLY A 246 2.23 1.82 -3.81
C GLY A 246 2.87 2.85 -4.74
N ARG A 247 3.54 2.40 -5.82
CA ARG A 247 4.16 3.28 -6.81
C ARG A 247 3.15 4.07 -7.63
N LEU A 248 2.05 3.44 -8.08
CA LEU A 248 0.99 4.11 -8.81
C LEU A 248 0.29 5.17 -7.95
N VAL A 249 -0.02 4.83 -6.70
CA VAL A 249 -0.58 5.78 -5.74
C VAL A 249 0.36 6.96 -5.53
N LEU A 250 1.66 6.71 -5.33
CA LEU A 250 2.65 7.79 -5.21
C LEU A 250 2.75 8.66 -6.46
N ALA A 251 2.64 8.09 -7.66
CA ALA A 251 2.65 8.83 -8.92
C ALA A 251 1.41 9.74 -9.06
N ILE A 252 0.23 9.21 -8.75
CA ILE A 252 -1.03 9.97 -8.78
C ILE A 252 -1.01 11.10 -7.75
N LEU A 253 -0.52 10.84 -6.54
CA LEU A 253 -0.43 11.84 -5.46
C LEU A 253 0.61 12.95 -5.73
N ARG A 254 1.42 12.85 -6.79
CA ARG A 254 2.34 13.92 -7.21
C ARG A 254 1.65 14.98 -8.08
N LEU A 255 0.45 14.72 -8.61
CA LEU A 255 -0.29 15.72 -9.36
C LEU A 255 -0.58 16.92 -8.46
N PRO A 256 -0.38 18.16 -8.93
CA PRO A 256 -0.37 19.36 -8.07
C PRO A 256 -1.69 19.59 -7.32
N VAL A 257 -2.83 19.23 -7.91
CA VAL A 257 -4.14 19.31 -7.26
C VAL A 257 -4.29 18.25 -6.15
N LEU A 258 -3.79 17.04 -6.40
CA LEU A 258 -3.86 15.91 -5.46
C LEU A 258 -2.83 16.03 -4.34
N SER A 259 -1.68 16.64 -4.60
CA SER A 259 -0.58 16.75 -3.63
C SER A 259 -0.95 17.64 -2.45
N ALA A 260 -1.67 18.74 -2.69
CA ALA A 260 -2.19 19.63 -1.65
C ALA A 260 -3.18 18.91 -0.74
N LYS A 261 -4.19 18.23 -1.32
CA LYS A 261 -5.17 17.44 -0.55
C LYS A 261 -4.55 16.24 0.16
N ALA A 262 -3.53 15.63 -0.43
CA ALA A 262 -2.76 14.56 0.23
C ALA A 262 -1.96 15.08 1.42
N ALA A 263 -1.48 16.33 1.38
CA ALA A 263 -0.80 16.96 2.51
C ALA A 263 -1.76 17.24 3.67
N GLU A 264 -2.95 17.78 3.38
CA GLU A 264 -4.03 17.97 4.38
C GLU A 264 -4.43 16.64 5.03
N PHE A 265 -4.66 15.59 4.23
CA PHE A 265 -4.99 14.26 4.75
C PHE A 265 -3.86 13.67 5.62
N ARG A 266 -2.60 13.94 5.29
CA ARG A 266 -1.45 13.50 6.12
C ARG A 266 -1.44 14.21 7.47
N LEU A 267 -1.73 15.52 7.50
CA LEU A 267 -1.87 16.27 8.75
C LEU A 267 -3.05 15.74 9.58
N ALA A 268 -4.18 15.42 8.96
CA ALA A 268 -5.31 14.79 9.66
C ALA A 268 -4.93 13.46 10.33
N ARG A 269 -4.15 12.62 9.64
CA ARG A 269 -3.60 11.38 10.22
C ARG A 269 -2.64 11.65 11.37
N PHE A 270 -1.78 12.65 11.25
CA PHE A 270 -0.88 13.09 12.31
C PHE A 270 -1.66 13.57 13.55
N TYR A 271 -2.67 14.45 13.39
CA TYR A 271 -3.49 14.93 14.50
C TYR A 271 -4.20 13.79 15.23
N ARG A 272 -4.76 12.82 14.48
CA ARG A 272 -5.45 11.69 15.09
C ARG A 272 -4.53 10.75 15.84
N ALA A 273 -3.35 10.47 15.29
CA ALA A 273 -2.34 9.67 16.00
C ALA A 273 -1.88 10.38 17.28
N LEU A 274 -1.66 11.69 17.21
CA LEU A 274 -1.30 12.49 18.37
C LEU A 274 -2.43 12.48 19.41
N SER A 275 -3.69 12.64 18.98
CA SER A 275 -4.86 12.53 19.86
C SER A 275 -4.93 11.18 20.56
N LEU A 276 -4.72 10.07 19.84
CA LEU A 276 -4.72 8.73 20.41
C LEU A 276 -3.65 8.59 21.51
N LEU A 277 -2.44 9.10 21.28
CA LEU A 277 -1.36 9.06 22.25
C LEU A 277 -1.64 9.95 23.47
N LEU A 278 -2.16 11.16 23.27
CA LEU A 278 -2.51 12.07 24.37
C LEU A 278 -3.65 11.50 25.24
N HIS A 279 -4.66 10.89 24.62
CA HIS A 279 -5.72 10.18 25.35
C HIS A 279 -5.21 8.96 26.11
N ALA A 280 -4.18 8.30 25.59
CA ALA A 280 -3.48 7.24 26.31
C ALA A 280 -2.62 7.79 27.48
N GLY A 281 -2.61 9.10 27.73
CA GLY A 281 -1.84 9.72 28.81
C GLY A 281 -0.36 9.92 28.49
N ILE A 282 0.04 9.79 27.23
CA ILE A 282 1.43 9.97 26.83
C ILE A 282 1.73 11.49 26.76
N PRO A 283 2.80 11.99 27.41
CA PRO A 283 3.15 13.40 27.37
C PRO A 283 3.36 13.91 25.94
N LEU A 284 2.91 15.14 25.66
CA LEU A 284 2.92 15.74 24.32
C LEU A 284 4.29 15.66 23.62
N ALA A 285 5.38 16.03 24.30
CA ALA A 285 6.72 15.99 23.72
C ALA A 285 7.13 14.57 23.26
N LYS A 286 6.80 13.55 24.06
CA LYS A 286 7.03 12.14 23.70
C LYS A 286 6.13 11.73 22.54
N ALA A 287 4.86 12.11 22.56
CA ALA A 287 3.90 11.79 21.50
C ALA A 287 4.28 12.41 20.14
N LEU A 288 4.85 13.62 20.14
CA LEU A 288 5.42 14.26 18.94
C LEU A 288 6.60 13.45 18.37
N ALA A 289 7.48 12.92 19.23
CA ALA A 289 8.60 12.10 18.76
C ALA A 289 8.12 10.80 18.08
N MET A 290 7.10 10.15 18.64
CA MET A 290 6.55 8.87 18.15
C MET A 290 5.76 9.00 16.84
N THR A 291 5.26 10.20 16.54
CA THR A 291 4.50 10.47 15.31
C THR A 291 5.35 10.99 14.16
N ASN A 292 6.66 11.19 14.37
CA ASN A 292 7.57 11.75 13.38
C ASN A 292 7.60 10.95 12.06
N ALA A 293 7.65 9.62 12.14
CA ALA A 293 7.69 8.76 10.96
C ALA A 293 6.42 8.83 10.07
N MET A 294 5.33 9.45 10.56
CA MET A 294 4.09 9.63 9.78
C MET A 294 4.16 10.80 8.80
N LEU A 295 5.09 11.73 9.01
CA LEU A 295 5.26 12.94 8.22
C LEU A 295 6.31 12.74 7.11
N LEU A 296 6.28 13.61 6.09
CA LEU A 296 7.31 13.64 5.05
C LEU A 296 8.65 14.12 5.62
N PRO A 297 9.81 13.77 5.00
CA PRO A 297 11.12 14.21 5.48
C PRO A 297 11.22 15.72 5.77
N ALA A 298 10.63 16.57 4.92
CA ALA A 298 10.60 18.02 5.15
C ALA A 298 9.78 18.40 6.41
N GLN A 299 8.66 17.73 6.63
CA GLN A 299 7.76 17.95 7.77
C GLN A 299 8.31 17.34 9.08
N GLN A 300 9.17 16.33 8.99
CA GLN A 300 9.86 15.75 10.15
C GLN A 300 10.81 16.77 10.79
N VAL A 301 11.54 17.55 9.99
CA VAL A 301 12.41 18.62 10.49
C VAL A 301 11.58 19.69 11.23
N GLN A 302 10.45 20.08 10.65
CA GLN A 302 9.49 21.00 11.26
C GLN A 302 8.95 20.45 12.59
N LEU A 303 8.62 19.17 12.66
CA LEU A 303 8.11 18.55 13.88
C LEU A 303 9.15 18.51 15.01
N VAL A 304 10.42 18.27 14.68
CA VAL A 304 11.53 18.33 15.64
C VAL A 304 11.67 19.75 16.22
N GLN A 305 11.52 20.79 15.38
CA GLN A 305 11.53 22.17 15.83
C GLN A 305 10.32 22.51 16.70
N THR A 306 9.11 22.10 16.29
CA THR A 306 7.89 22.22 17.11
C THR A 306 8.08 21.57 18.48
N ARG A 307 8.62 20.34 18.54
CA ARG A 307 8.85 19.65 19.81
C ARG A 307 9.78 20.44 20.72
N ARG A 308 10.91 20.94 20.20
CA ARG A 308 11.87 21.76 20.97
C ARG A 308 11.22 23.05 21.49
N ALA A 309 10.41 23.71 20.67
CA ALA A 309 9.72 24.93 21.08
C ALA A 309 8.72 24.66 22.22
N VAL A 310 7.98 23.55 22.15
CA VAL A 310 7.07 23.12 23.22
C VAL A 310 7.82 22.75 24.50
N GLU A 311 8.95 22.05 24.39
CA GLU A 311 9.85 21.74 25.53
C GLU A 311 10.41 23.01 26.19
N GLN A 312 10.56 24.10 25.43
CA GLN A 312 10.97 25.42 25.90
C GLN A 312 9.80 26.27 26.47
N GLY A 313 8.58 25.73 26.49
CA GLY A 313 7.41 26.40 27.05
C GLY A 313 6.60 27.24 26.05
N LEU A 314 6.92 27.19 24.75
CA LEU A 314 6.06 27.81 23.74
C LEU A 314 4.72 27.04 23.66
N PRO A 315 3.57 27.74 23.59
CA PRO A 315 2.28 27.08 23.40
C PRO A 315 2.29 26.18 22.16
N PHE A 316 1.75 24.97 22.30
CA PHE A 316 1.69 23.95 21.26
C PHE A 316 0.99 24.44 19.99
N SER A 317 -0.11 25.16 20.16
CA SER A 317 -0.84 25.75 19.04
C SER A 317 0.05 26.70 18.24
N THR A 318 0.76 27.60 18.92
CA THR A 318 1.71 28.53 18.29
C THR A 318 2.88 27.78 17.64
N ALA A 319 3.43 26.76 18.30
CA ALA A 319 4.56 25.99 17.81
C ALA A 319 4.25 25.22 16.51
N LEU A 320 3.03 24.69 16.35
CA LEU A 320 2.61 24.05 15.11
C LEU A 320 2.37 25.06 13.97
N GLU A 321 1.78 26.21 14.28
CA GLU A 321 1.51 27.28 13.31
C GLU A 321 2.81 27.82 12.69
N GLN A 322 3.80 28.14 13.53
CA GLN A 322 5.11 28.63 13.07
C GLN A 322 5.84 27.64 12.16
N ASN A 323 5.58 26.34 12.33
CA ASN A 323 6.23 25.27 11.58
C ASN A 323 5.37 24.75 10.42
N ALA A 324 4.26 25.42 10.08
CA ALA A 324 3.32 25.02 9.02
C ALA A 324 2.76 23.59 9.17
N LEU A 325 2.61 23.13 10.41
CA LEU A 325 2.04 21.83 10.77
C LEU A 325 0.61 21.95 11.33
N ALA A 326 0.03 23.16 11.31
CA ALA A 326 -1.37 23.42 11.65
C ALA A 326 -2.12 23.99 10.45
N THR A 327 -3.29 23.41 10.15
CA THR A 327 -4.28 24.04 9.25
C THR A 327 -5.02 25.16 9.98
N PRO A 328 -5.66 26.14 9.29
CA PRO A 328 -6.41 27.21 9.96
C PRO A 328 -7.47 26.71 10.94
N VAL A 329 -8.22 25.66 10.59
CA VAL A 329 -9.24 25.06 11.47
C VAL A 329 -8.59 24.35 12.66
N ALA A 330 -7.52 23.59 12.42
CA ALA A 330 -6.75 22.96 13.50
C ALA A 330 -6.22 24.01 14.48
N GLN A 331 -5.69 25.12 13.98
CA GLN A 331 -5.11 26.16 14.81
C GLN A 331 -6.11 26.75 15.81
N SER A 332 -7.32 27.06 15.36
CA SER A 332 -8.40 27.55 16.22
C SER A 332 -8.82 26.52 17.27
N LEU A 333 -8.96 25.26 16.89
CA LEU A 333 -9.32 24.18 17.82
C LEU A 333 -8.23 23.94 18.85
N LEU A 334 -6.95 23.93 18.44
CA LEU A 334 -5.83 23.69 19.33
C LEU A 334 -5.63 24.81 20.34
N LYS A 335 -5.84 26.09 19.95
CA LYS A 335 -5.85 27.21 20.91
C LYS A 335 -6.89 27.01 22.01
N VAL A 336 -8.09 26.56 21.67
CA VAL A 336 -9.14 26.25 22.65
C VAL A 336 -8.75 25.03 23.50
N GLY A 337 -8.22 23.99 22.88
CA GLY A 337 -7.80 22.75 23.55
C GLY A 337 -6.68 22.99 24.55
N GLU A 338 -5.74 23.88 24.22
CA GLU A 338 -4.63 24.27 25.08
C GLU A 338 -5.13 25.03 26.32
N ASN A 339 -6.00 26.02 26.14
CA ASN A 339 -6.58 26.80 27.23
C ASN A 339 -7.49 25.97 28.16
N THR A 340 -8.11 24.91 27.63
CA THR A 340 -9.03 24.05 28.39
C THR A 340 -8.39 22.75 28.89
N GLY A 341 -7.12 22.50 28.57
CA GLY A 341 -6.43 21.24 28.87
C GLY A 341 -6.94 20.03 28.08
N ARG A 342 -7.73 20.24 27.02
CA ARG A 342 -8.37 19.20 26.20
C ARG A 342 -7.77 19.12 24.79
N LEU A 343 -6.44 19.10 24.71
CA LEU A 343 -5.73 19.01 23.42
C LEU A 343 -6.06 17.72 22.64
N GLY A 344 -6.18 16.58 23.34
CA GLY A 344 -6.54 15.29 22.73
C GLY A 344 -7.87 15.36 21.98
N ASP A 345 -8.91 15.89 22.61
CA ASP A 345 -10.24 16.07 22.02
C ASP A 345 -10.21 17.00 20.80
N MET A 346 -9.47 18.11 20.90
CA MET A 346 -9.40 19.10 19.82
C MET A 346 -8.62 18.60 18.60
N LEU A 347 -7.56 17.81 18.82
CA LEU A 347 -6.85 17.10 17.76
C LEU A 347 -7.75 16.08 17.05
N GLU A 348 -8.57 15.34 17.81
CA GLU A 348 -9.53 14.38 17.24
C GLU A 348 -10.58 15.09 16.38
N ARG A 349 -11.17 16.17 16.91
CA ARG A 349 -12.14 17.00 16.17
C ARG A 349 -11.54 17.58 14.89
N SER A 350 -10.29 18.06 14.96
CA SER A 350 -9.59 18.56 13.78
C SER A 350 -9.35 17.47 12.75
N ALA A 351 -8.89 16.29 13.18
CA ALA A 351 -8.71 15.14 12.27
C ALA A 351 -10.03 14.74 11.60
N LYS A 352 -11.12 14.64 12.37
CA LYS A 352 -12.44 14.28 11.86
C LYS A 352 -12.96 15.29 10.83
N PHE A 353 -12.80 16.59 11.10
CA PHE A 353 -13.19 17.64 10.17
C PHE A 353 -12.49 17.48 8.81
N HIS A 354 -11.16 17.25 8.83
CA HIS A 354 -10.35 17.08 7.62
C HIS A 354 -10.64 15.77 6.89
N ASP A 355 -10.91 14.69 7.62
CA ASP A 355 -11.34 13.42 7.02
C ASP A 355 -12.68 13.58 6.27
N GLU A 356 -13.64 14.29 6.86
CA GLU A 356 -14.93 14.56 6.25
C GLU A 356 -14.79 15.48 5.03
N GLU A 357 -13.92 16.49 5.09
CA GLU A 357 -13.60 17.35 3.95
C GLU A 357 -12.96 16.56 2.80
N PHE A 358 -11.98 15.71 3.11
CA PHE A 358 -11.35 14.82 2.15
C PHE A 358 -12.37 13.87 1.53
N ALA A 359 -13.26 13.29 2.35
CA ALA A 359 -14.31 12.39 1.89
C ALA A 359 -15.30 13.09 0.94
N ARG A 360 -15.69 14.35 1.22
CA ARG A 360 -16.53 15.16 0.32
C ARG A 360 -15.81 15.50 -0.98
N TRP A 361 -14.52 15.83 -0.90
CA TRP A 361 -13.70 16.11 -2.08
C TRP A 361 -13.57 14.87 -2.98
N VAL A 362 -13.37 13.68 -2.41
CA VAL A 362 -13.34 12.42 -3.17
C VAL A 362 -14.66 12.18 -3.89
N ASP A 363 -15.81 12.41 -3.24
CA ASP A 363 -17.13 12.26 -3.88
C ASP A 363 -17.30 13.23 -5.03
N TRP A 364 -16.94 14.50 -4.82
CA TRP A 364 -17.02 15.53 -5.86
C TRP A 364 -16.11 15.21 -7.05
N ALA A 365 -14.85 14.84 -6.79
CA ALA A 365 -13.89 14.50 -7.83
C ALA A 365 -14.37 13.30 -8.67
N SER A 366 -14.99 12.31 -8.02
CA SER A 366 -15.51 11.12 -8.70
C SER A 366 -16.72 11.45 -9.59
N ARG A 367 -17.61 12.33 -9.12
CA ARG A 367 -18.75 12.83 -9.92
C ARG A 367 -18.32 13.67 -11.12
N LEU A 368 -17.24 14.45 -10.99
CA LEU A 368 -16.72 15.24 -12.10
C LEU A 368 -15.99 14.39 -13.14
N LEU A 369 -15.31 13.34 -12.68
CA LEU A 369 -14.55 12.44 -13.56
C LEU A 369 -15.47 11.71 -14.55
N GLU A 370 -16.70 11.40 -14.16
CA GLU A 370 -17.68 10.72 -15.03
C GLU A 370 -18.02 11.51 -16.31
N PRO A 371 -18.54 12.76 -16.26
CA PRO A 371 -18.79 13.56 -17.45
C PRO A 371 -17.55 13.78 -18.31
N VAL A 372 -16.38 13.98 -17.68
CA VAL A 372 -15.12 14.16 -18.41
C VAL A 372 -14.77 12.90 -19.19
N LEU A 373 -14.81 11.72 -18.55
CA LEU A 373 -14.55 10.44 -19.22
C LEU A 373 -15.56 10.16 -20.32
N MET A 374 -16.85 10.38 -20.07
CA MET A 374 -17.91 10.21 -21.08
C MET A 374 -17.71 11.14 -22.28
N THR A 375 -17.33 12.39 -22.03
CA THR A 375 -17.03 13.36 -23.10
C THR A 375 -15.83 12.92 -23.91
N VAL A 376 -14.73 12.51 -23.26
CA VAL A 376 -13.53 12.03 -23.95
C VAL A 376 -13.85 10.80 -24.79
N ILE A 377 -14.53 9.80 -24.23
CA ILE A 377 -14.94 8.59 -24.95
C ILE A 377 -15.87 8.95 -26.11
N GLY A 378 -16.85 9.83 -25.87
CA GLY A 378 -17.79 10.29 -26.89
C GLY A 378 -17.11 11.04 -28.03
N VAL A 379 -16.13 11.90 -27.74
CA VAL A 379 -15.33 12.60 -28.76
C VAL A 379 -14.48 11.62 -29.55
N VAL A 380 -13.86 10.63 -28.89
CA VAL A 380 -13.07 9.58 -29.55
C VAL A 380 -13.95 8.74 -30.47
N ILE A 381 -15.06 8.19 -29.96
CA ILE A 381 -15.97 7.34 -30.75
C ILE A 381 -16.65 8.15 -31.86
N GLY A 382 -17.18 9.33 -31.53
CA GLY A 382 -17.83 10.22 -32.47
C GLY A 382 -16.87 10.68 -33.58
N GLY A 383 -15.63 11.00 -33.21
CA GLY A 383 -14.57 11.34 -34.16
C GLY A 383 -14.28 10.18 -35.12
N VAL A 384 -14.17 8.95 -34.60
CA VAL A 384 -14.03 7.73 -35.43
C VAL A 384 -15.20 7.61 -36.40
N VAL A 385 -16.44 7.69 -35.91
CA VAL A 385 -17.64 7.55 -36.74
C VAL A 385 -17.72 8.64 -37.82
N VAL A 386 -17.54 9.92 -37.46
CA VAL A 386 -17.60 11.03 -38.41
C VAL A 386 -16.54 10.89 -39.51
N LEU A 387 -15.30 10.56 -39.13
CA LEU A 387 -14.21 10.36 -40.09
C LEU A 387 -14.47 9.18 -41.04
N MET A 388 -15.28 8.20 -40.62
CA MET A 388 -15.70 7.08 -41.46
C MET A 388 -16.86 7.43 -42.40
N TYR A 389 -17.79 8.30 -41.98
CA TYR A 389 -18.96 8.68 -42.79
C TYR A 389 -18.71 9.87 -43.72
N MET A 390 -17.82 10.80 -43.37
CA MET A 390 -17.49 11.97 -44.19
C MET A 390 -17.20 11.61 -45.67
N PRO A 391 -16.38 10.57 -45.97
CA PRO A 391 -16.07 10.21 -47.35
C PRO A 391 -17.28 9.67 -48.14
N ILE A 392 -18.24 9.01 -47.45
CA ILE A 392 -19.47 8.53 -48.07
C ILE A 392 -20.32 9.71 -48.53
N PHE A 393 -20.41 10.76 -47.72
CA PHE A 393 -21.12 11.99 -48.10
C PHE A 393 -20.45 12.71 -49.28
N GLU A 394 -19.12 12.74 -49.35
CA GLU A 394 -18.39 13.30 -50.48
C GLU A 394 -18.60 12.50 -51.79
N LEU A 395 -18.69 11.17 -51.69
CA LEU A 395 -19.01 10.32 -52.85
C LEU A 395 -20.45 10.56 -53.34
N ALA A 396 -21.42 10.57 -52.43
CA ALA A 396 -22.83 10.78 -52.76
C ALA A 396 -23.11 12.18 -53.32
N GLY A 397 -22.50 13.22 -52.77
CA GLY A 397 -22.66 14.60 -53.26
C GLY A 397 -22.01 14.88 -54.62
N SER A 398 -21.14 13.99 -55.10
CA SER A 398 -20.54 14.08 -56.44
C SER A 398 -21.30 13.31 -57.53
N LEU A 399 -22.37 12.59 -57.15
CA LEU A 399 -23.28 11.85 -58.04
C LEU A 399 -24.58 12.61 -58.33
N SER A 400 -24.77 13.77 -57.72
CA SER A 400 -25.77 14.80 -58.05
C SER A 400 -25.10 15.96 -58.76
#